data_AF-A0A6C0ATW5-F1
#
_entry.id   AF-A0A6C0ATW5-F1
#
_cell.length_a   1.000
_cell.length_b   1.000
_cell.length_c   1.000
_cell.angle_alpha   90.00
_cell.angle_beta   90.00
_cell.angle_gamma   90.00
#
_symmetry.space_group_name_H-M   'P 1'
#
loop_
_entity.id
_entity.type
_entity.pdbx_description
1 polymer ?
#
loop_
_entity_poly.entity_id
_entity_poly.type
_entity_poly.pdbx_seq_one_letter_code
_entity_poly.pdbx_strand_id
1 'polypeptide(L)'
;MSYKLDMQINYGNNEQYRIQFRELCNMQSTVDPSLNDLELDEETLDEQDFDMAAASKTMDYIWGLTKYNPLFKAIYRMAAAIMISENEEIGLAIMISYDYLDVFHACFCEFMRNPANFDEKNATYLAVLERFTKLGYNRK
;
A
#
# COMPACT_ATOMS: atom_id res chain seq x y z
N MET A 1 14.92 7.69 -3.06
CA MET A 1 13.47 7.64 -3.28
C MET A 1 12.88 8.78 -2.46
N SER A 2 11.95 9.56 -3.01
CA SER A 2 11.18 10.55 -2.24
C SER A 2 9.77 10.00 -2.08
N TYR A 3 9.37 9.69 -0.84
CA TYR A 3 8.04 9.20 -0.54
C TYR A 3 7.09 10.38 -0.30
N LYS A 4 5.89 10.34 -0.86
CA LYS A 4 4.94 11.46 -0.84
C LYS A 4 4.14 11.50 0.48
N LEU A 5 4.75 12.00 1.55
CA LEU A 5 4.12 12.06 2.87
C LEU A 5 2.86 12.94 2.92
N ASP A 6 2.81 13.98 2.08
CA ASP A 6 1.72 14.96 2.06
C ASP A 6 0.59 14.61 1.09
N MET A 7 0.71 13.47 0.39
CA MET A 7 -0.35 12.97 -0.49
C MET A 7 -1.56 12.54 0.35
N GLN A 8 -2.76 12.89 -0.10
CA GLN A 8 -3.98 12.34 0.47
C GLN A 8 -4.47 11.22 -0.43
N ILE A 9 -4.66 10.05 0.17
CA ILE A 9 -5.20 8.88 -0.53
C ILE A 9 -6.70 8.83 -0.29
N ASN A 10 -7.47 8.95 -1.37
CA ASN A 10 -8.93 8.91 -1.34
C ASN A 10 -9.43 8.43 -2.70
N TYR A 11 -9.89 7.19 -2.76
CA TYR A 11 -10.43 6.56 -3.96
C TYR A 11 -11.73 5.83 -3.61
N GLY A 12 -12.66 5.82 -4.57
CA GLY A 12 -13.93 5.09 -4.47
C GLY A 12 -14.07 3.96 -5.49
N ASN A 13 -13.12 3.84 -6.42
CA ASN A 13 -13.11 2.82 -7.47
C ASN A 13 -11.67 2.45 -7.87
N ASN A 14 -11.54 1.36 -8.64
CA ASN A 14 -10.26 0.79 -9.05
C ASN A 14 -9.40 1.77 -9.87
N GLU A 15 -10.00 2.57 -10.74
CA GLU A 15 -9.29 3.53 -11.58
C GLU A 15 -8.62 4.62 -10.74
N GLN A 16 -9.35 5.22 -9.80
CA GLN A 16 -8.83 6.23 -8.87
C GLN A 16 -7.71 5.66 -8.00
N TYR A 17 -7.87 4.42 -7.53
CA TYR A 17 -6.82 3.72 -6.79
C TYR A 17 -5.56 3.55 -7.63
N ARG A 18 -5.67 3.03 -8.87
CA ARG A 18 -4.54 2.80 -9.78
C ARG A 18 -3.78 4.11 -10.02
N ILE A 19 -4.49 5.22 -10.29
CA ILE A 19 -3.89 6.55 -10.46
C ILE A 19 -3.11 6.99 -9.23
N GLN A 20 -3.72 6.92 -8.04
CA GLN A 20 -3.07 7.38 -6.80
C GLN A 20 -1.92 6.47 -6.38
N PHE A 21 -2.03 5.17 -6.61
CA PHE A 21 -0.95 4.22 -6.34
C PHE A 21 0.26 4.47 -7.24
N ARG A 22 0.04 4.68 -8.55
CA ARG A 22 1.07 5.10 -9.50
C ARG A 22 1.74 6.38 -9.06
N GLU A 23 0.94 7.37 -8.68
CA GLU A 23 1.44 8.66 -8.22
C GLU A 23 2.28 8.52 -6.95
N LEU A 24 1.83 7.74 -5.96
CA LEU A 24 2.53 7.48 -4.69
C LEU A 24 3.88 6.82 -4.94
N CYS A 25 3.92 5.85 -5.86
CA CYS A 25 5.12 5.11 -6.24
C CYS A 25 6.04 5.88 -7.20
N ASN A 26 5.61 7.03 -7.72
CA ASN A 26 6.28 7.77 -8.81
C ASN A 26 6.53 6.88 -10.05
N MET A 27 5.56 6.04 -10.39
CA MET A 27 5.62 5.18 -11.57
C MET A 27 5.79 6.01 -12.84
N GLN A 28 6.62 5.55 -13.76
CA GLN A 28 6.70 6.10 -15.10
C GLN A 28 5.94 5.19 -16.07
N SER A 29 5.41 5.76 -17.15
CA SER A 29 4.86 4.93 -18.21
C SER A 29 5.99 4.15 -18.87
N THR A 30 5.82 2.84 -18.94
CA THR A 30 6.68 1.87 -19.62
C THR A 30 5.99 1.25 -20.84
N VAL A 31 4.81 1.76 -21.26
CA VAL A 31 4.05 1.23 -22.39
C VAL A 31 4.96 1.05 -23.59
N ASP A 32 5.01 -0.19 -24.07
CA ASP A 32 5.57 -0.50 -25.38
C ASP A 32 4.63 0.08 -26.45
N PRO A 33 5.10 1.03 -27.30
CA PRO A 33 4.27 1.64 -28.32
C PRO A 33 3.61 0.65 -29.28
N SER A 34 4.13 -0.57 -29.40
CA SER A 34 3.55 -1.64 -30.23
C SER A 34 2.23 -2.20 -29.69
N LEU A 35 1.91 -1.95 -28.41
CA LEU A 35 0.63 -2.34 -27.82
C LEU A 35 -0.54 -1.47 -28.30
N ASN A 36 -0.27 -0.29 -28.87
CA ASN A 36 -1.32 0.59 -29.40
C ASN A 36 -2.02 0.02 -30.64
N ASP A 37 -1.39 -0.93 -31.33
CA ASP A 37 -1.98 -1.62 -32.49
C ASP A 37 -2.90 -2.78 -32.07
N LEU A 38 -2.96 -3.09 -30.78
CA LEU A 38 -3.86 -4.10 -30.21
C LEU A 38 -5.12 -3.39 -29.66
N GLU A 39 -6.30 -3.94 -29.95
CA GLU A 39 -7.56 -3.50 -29.35
C GLU A 39 -7.69 -4.02 -27.91
N LEU A 40 -6.78 -3.58 -27.04
CA LEU A 40 -6.81 -3.86 -25.61
C LEU A 40 -7.74 -2.87 -24.90
N ASP A 41 -8.47 -3.35 -23.91
CA ASP A 41 -9.21 -2.48 -23.00
C ASP A 41 -8.26 -1.70 -22.07
N GLU A 42 -8.79 -0.64 -21.47
CA GLU A 42 -8.02 0.29 -20.63
C GLU A 42 -7.40 -0.39 -19.39
N GLU A 43 -8.06 -1.39 -18.80
CA GLU A 43 -7.54 -2.11 -17.64
C GLU A 43 -6.36 -2.98 -18.02
N THR A 44 -6.46 -3.72 -19.14
CA THR A 44 -5.35 -4.51 -19.65
C THR A 44 -4.15 -3.63 -20.03
N LEU A 45 -4.37 -2.45 -20.63
CA LEU A 45 -3.31 -1.50 -20.95
C LEU A 45 -2.62 -0.96 -19.70
N ASP A 46 -3.39 -0.60 -18.66
CA ASP A 46 -2.84 -0.17 -17.38
C ASP A 46 -1.97 -1.27 -16.75
N GLU A 47 -2.41 -2.52 -16.79
CA GLU A 47 -1.63 -3.65 -16.27
C GLU A 47 -0.31 -3.87 -17.01
N GLN A 48 -0.29 -3.68 -18.33
CA GLN A 48 0.95 -3.72 -19.12
C GLN A 48 1.87 -2.53 -18.83
N ASP A 49 1.29 -1.36 -18.52
CA ASP A 49 2.03 -0.15 -18.16
C ASP A 49 2.52 -0.12 -16.70
N PHE A 50 2.41 -1.24 -15.98
CA PHE A 50 2.74 -1.25 -14.56
C PHE A 50 4.25 -1.21 -14.32
N ASP A 51 4.75 -0.09 -13.80
CA ASP A 51 6.15 0.09 -13.41
C ASP A 51 6.46 -0.67 -12.11
N MET A 52 6.74 -1.96 -12.26
CA MET A 52 7.10 -2.85 -11.15
C MET A 52 8.35 -2.36 -10.40
N ALA A 53 9.31 -1.74 -11.07
CA ALA A 53 10.54 -1.28 -10.44
C ALA A 53 10.27 -0.11 -9.48
N ALA A 54 9.43 0.86 -9.88
CA ALA A 54 9.01 1.95 -9.01
C ALA A 54 8.16 1.45 -7.82
N ALA A 55 7.25 0.50 -8.07
CA ALA A 55 6.45 -0.14 -7.01
C ALA A 55 7.36 -0.84 -5.97
N SER A 56 8.27 -1.70 -6.42
CA SER A 56 9.24 -2.42 -5.57
C SER A 56 10.11 -1.45 -4.77
N LYS A 57 10.65 -0.41 -5.41
CA LYS A 57 11.46 0.61 -4.72
C LYS A 57 10.70 1.35 -3.62
N THR A 58 9.40 1.57 -3.82
CA THR A 58 8.52 2.17 -2.81
C THR A 58 8.30 1.21 -1.64
N MET A 59 8.01 -0.05 -1.92
CA MET A 59 7.84 -1.08 -0.90
C MET A 59 9.12 -1.31 -0.09
N ASP A 60 10.27 -1.42 -0.75
CA ASP A 60 11.58 -1.59 -0.10
C ASP A 60 11.87 -0.42 0.85
N TYR A 61 11.51 0.80 0.46
CA TYR A 61 11.65 1.98 1.30
C TYR A 61 10.77 1.88 2.56
N ILE A 62 9.48 1.56 2.41
CA ILE A 62 8.57 1.38 3.56
C ILE A 62 9.07 0.25 4.46
N TRP A 63 9.41 -0.90 3.87
CA TRP A 63 9.91 -2.08 4.57
C TRP A 63 11.18 -1.79 5.37
N GLY A 64 12.15 -1.11 4.76
CA GLY A 64 13.41 -0.74 5.41
C GLY A 64 13.21 0.10 6.68
N LEU A 65 12.16 0.93 6.73
CA LEU A 65 11.83 1.80 7.87
C LEU A 65 10.96 1.11 8.92
N THR A 66 10.18 0.10 8.54
CA THR A 66 9.11 -0.45 9.38
C THR A 66 9.34 -1.89 9.85
N LYS A 67 10.22 -2.67 9.20
CA LYS A 67 10.42 -4.11 9.47
C LYS A 67 10.84 -4.46 10.90
N TYR A 68 11.39 -3.51 11.65
CA TYR A 68 11.77 -3.70 13.05
C TYR A 68 10.79 -3.03 14.03
N ASN A 69 9.82 -2.26 13.54
CA ASN A 69 8.82 -1.63 14.39
C ASN A 69 7.73 -2.66 14.76
N PRO A 70 7.51 -2.94 16.06
CA PRO A 70 6.60 -4.00 16.50
C PRO A 70 5.13 -3.77 16.07
N LEU A 71 4.68 -2.52 15.96
CA LEU A 71 3.31 -2.18 15.55
C LEU A 71 3.10 -2.48 14.06
N PHE A 72 4.06 -2.12 13.21
CA PHE A 72 4.00 -2.46 11.77
C PHE A 72 4.13 -3.96 11.55
N LYS A 73 5.01 -4.66 12.29
CA LYS A 73 5.08 -6.14 12.23
C LYS A 73 3.74 -6.78 12.59
N ALA A 74 3.03 -6.26 13.58
CA ALA A 74 1.71 -6.76 13.94
C ALA A 74 0.72 -6.59 12.78
N ILE A 75 0.67 -5.39 12.17
CA ILE A 75 -0.16 -5.12 10.98
C ILE A 75 0.20 -6.07 9.83
N TYR A 76 1.48 -6.21 9.49
CA TYR A 76 1.91 -7.06 8.39
C TYR A 76 1.59 -8.54 8.62
N ARG A 77 1.72 -9.05 9.85
CA ARG A 77 1.32 -10.43 10.17
C ARG A 77 -0.20 -10.62 10.11
N MET A 78 -0.98 -9.62 10.54
CA MET A 78 -2.43 -9.66 10.40
C MET A 78 -2.85 -9.69 8.94
N ALA A 79 -2.24 -8.83 8.12
CA ALA A 79 -2.43 -8.77 6.68
C ALA A 79 -2.05 -10.11 6.01
N ALA A 80 -0.84 -10.60 6.23
CA ALA A 80 -0.36 -11.86 5.63
C ALA A 80 -1.26 -13.05 5.98
N ALA A 81 -1.80 -13.09 7.20
CA ALA A 81 -2.69 -14.16 7.64
C ALA A 81 -3.99 -14.24 6.83
N ILE A 82 -4.45 -13.14 6.21
CA ILE A 82 -5.59 -13.13 5.28
C ILE A 82 -5.33 -14.07 4.09
N MET A 83 -4.07 -14.14 3.65
CA MET A 83 -3.61 -15.00 2.56
C MET A 83 -3.02 -16.32 3.06
N ILE A 84 -3.31 -16.72 4.31
CA ILE A 84 -2.79 -17.94 4.95
C ILE A 84 -1.24 -17.95 4.91
N SER A 85 -0.64 -16.78 5.19
CA SER A 85 0.79 -16.58 5.16
C SER A 85 1.30 -15.94 6.45
N GLU A 86 2.53 -16.25 6.82
CA GLU A 86 3.27 -15.59 7.90
C GLU A 86 4.32 -14.61 7.38
N ASN A 87 4.47 -14.48 6.05
CA ASN A 87 5.47 -13.61 5.45
C ASN A 87 5.04 -12.14 5.56
N GLU A 88 5.77 -11.38 6.38
CA GLU A 88 5.52 -9.96 6.64
C GLU A 88 5.63 -9.09 5.36
N GLU A 89 6.44 -9.48 4.36
CA GLU A 89 6.52 -8.77 3.07
C GLU A 89 5.23 -8.93 2.24
N ILE A 90 4.59 -10.11 2.31
CA ILE A 90 3.24 -10.31 1.76
C ILE A 90 2.25 -9.41 2.50
N GLY A 91 2.42 -9.28 3.81
CA GLY A 91 1.64 -8.36 4.63
C GLY A 91 1.74 -6.91 4.14
N LEU A 92 2.95 -6.42 3.86
CA LEU A 92 3.14 -5.09 3.28
C LEU A 92 2.47 -4.95 1.91
N ALA A 93 2.58 -5.96 1.04
CA ALA A 93 1.93 -5.95 -0.27
C ALA A 93 0.38 -5.83 -0.15
N ILE A 94 -0.21 -6.46 0.85
CA ILE A 94 -1.65 -6.31 1.16
C ILE A 94 -1.95 -4.93 1.72
N MET A 95 -1.07 -4.35 2.55
CA MET A 95 -1.29 -3.01 3.12
C MET A 95 -1.26 -1.87 2.11
N ILE A 96 -0.59 -2.07 0.97
CA ILE A 96 -0.62 -1.11 -0.14
C ILE A 96 -1.69 -1.42 -1.19
N SER A 97 -2.50 -2.46 -0.99
CA SER A 97 -3.57 -2.83 -1.91
C SER A 97 -4.79 -1.91 -1.77
N TYR A 98 -5.74 -2.06 -2.70
CA TYR A 98 -6.99 -1.30 -2.73
C TYR A 98 -7.72 -1.24 -1.38
N ASP A 99 -7.75 -2.33 -0.63
CA ASP A 99 -8.56 -2.40 0.59
C ASP A 99 -7.98 -1.62 1.77
N TYR A 100 -6.69 -1.26 1.72
CA TYR A 100 -5.96 -0.74 2.88
C TYR A 100 -5.07 0.47 2.62
N LEU A 101 -4.73 0.79 1.36
CA LEU A 101 -3.75 1.83 1.04
C LEU A 101 -4.09 3.17 1.68
N ASP A 102 -5.36 3.56 1.71
CA ASP A 102 -5.82 4.82 2.31
C ASP A 102 -5.48 4.93 3.80
N VAL A 103 -5.84 3.92 4.61
CA VAL A 103 -5.59 3.91 6.06
C VAL A 103 -4.12 3.61 6.37
N PHE A 104 -3.48 2.74 5.60
CA PHE A 104 -2.09 2.38 5.80
C PHE A 104 -1.15 3.54 5.46
N HIS A 105 -1.40 4.26 4.37
CA HIS A 105 -0.62 5.44 4.01
C HIS A 105 -0.68 6.50 5.12
N ALA A 106 -1.88 6.79 5.64
CA ALA A 106 -2.04 7.73 6.76
C ALA A 106 -1.25 7.29 8.00
N CYS A 107 -1.31 5.99 8.34
CA CYS A 107 -0.56 5.40 9.43
C CYS A 107 0.96 5.50 9.25
N PHE A 108 1.44 5.20 8.06
CA PHE A 108 2.86 5.32 7.73
C PHE A 108 3.34 6.77 7.80
N CYS A 109 2.57 7.71 7.26
CA CYS A 109 2.91 9.13 7.29
C CYS A 109 2.94 9.69 8.72
N GLU A 110 2.02 9.29 9.59
CA GLU A 110 2.04 9.68 11.00
C GLU A 110 3.28 9.15 11.72
N PHE A 111 3.62 7.88 11.50
CA PHE A 111 4.86 7.30 12.02
C PHE A 111 6.11 8.07 11.54
N MET A 112 6.16 8.45 10.26
CA MET A 112 7.29 9.19 9.70
C MET A 112 7.41 10.62 10.24
N ARG A 113 6.28 11.27 10.54
CA ARG A 113 6.26 12.64 11.09
C ARG A 113 6.57 12.67 12.58
N ASN A 114 6.10 11.68 13.34
CA ASN A 114 6.25 11.66 14.80
C ASN A 114 6.56 10.26 15.36
N PRO A 115 7.73 9.69 15.03
CA PRO A 115 8.05 8.32 15.41
C PRO A 115 8.15 8.10 16.93
N ALA A 116 8.52 9.13 17.69
CA ALA A 116 8.68 9.05 19.14
C ALA A 116 7.35 8.89 19.89
N ASN A 117 6.25 9.41 19.33
CA ASN A 117 4.91 9.33 19.91
C ASN A 117 4.01 8.34 19.16
N PHE A 118 4.58 7.53 18.26
CA PHE A 118 3.83 6.52 17.54
C PHE A 118 3.71 5.25 18.39
N ASP A 119 2.54 5.08 19.02
CA ASP A 119 2.23 3.96 19.89
C ASP A 119 0.91 3.26 19.50
N GLU A 120 0.54 2.24 20.27
CA GLU A 120 -0.67 1.42 20.09
C GLU A 120 -1.99 2.19 20.20
N LYS A 121 -1.97 3.43 20.74
CA LYS A 121 -3.13 4.31 20.87
C LYS A 121 -3.22 5.34 19.75
N ASN A 122 -2.24 5.37 18.85
CA ASN A 122 -2.24 6.30 17.72
C ASN A 122 -3.50 6.08 16.85
N ALA A 123 -4.22 7.17 16.56
CA ALA A 123 -5.49 7.11 15.84
C ALA A 123 -5.35 6.48 14.45
N THR A 124 -4.25 6.74 13.73
CA THR A 124 -4.01 6.19 12.40
C THR A 124 -3.68 4.70 12.45
N TYR A 125 -2.97 4.24 13.49
CA TYR A 125 -2.73 2.83 13.75
C TYR A 125 -4.04 2.09 14.05
N LEU A 126 -4.86 2.65 14.93
CA LEU A 126 -6.18 2.09 15.27
C LEU A 126 -7.11 2.03 14.06
N ALA A 127 -7.04 3.00 13.14
CA ALA A 127 -7.83 2.99 11.91
C ALA A 127 -7.48 1.80 10.99
N VAL A 128 -6.20 1.42 10.91
CA VAL A 128 -5.78 0.21 10.18
C VAL A 128 -6.36 -1.04 10.84
N LEU A 129 -6.31 -1.13 12.17
CA LEU A 129 -6.89 -2.26 12.91
C LEU A 129 -8.41 -2.35 12.73
N GLU A 130 -9.11 -1.21 12.76
CA GLU A 130 -10.55 -1.15 12.51
C GLU A 130 -10.91 -1.59 11.08
N ARG A 131 -10.06 -1.28 10.08
CA ARG A 131 -10.26 -1.73 8.70
C ARG A 131 -10.25 -3.26 8.59
N PHE A 132 -9.34 -3.95 9.28
CA PHE A 132 -9.36 -5.42 9.34
C PHE A 132 -10.68 -5.95 9.89
N THR A 133 -11.20 -5.36 10.97
CA THR A 133 -12.48 -5.76 11.57
C THR A 133 -13.67 -5.53 10.64
N LYS A 134 -13.73 -4.38 9.97
CA LYS A 134 -14.83 -4.04 9.04
C LYS A 134 -14.91 -4.98 7.84
N LEU A 135 -13.76 -5.43 7.35
CA LEU A 135 -13.67 -6.39 6.24
C LEU A 135 -13.89 -7.85 6.69
N GLY A 136 -14.24 -8.08 7.96
CA GLY A 136 -14.60 -9.39 8.48
C GLY A 136 -13.42 -10.23 8.98
N TYR A 137 -12.22 -9.68 9.05
CA TYR A 137 -11.03 -10.36 9.56
C TYR A 137 -10.96 -10.29 11.09
N ASN A 138 -11.96 -10.84 11.76
CA ASN A 138 -11.94 -11.02 13.21
C ASN A 138 -11.06 -12.23 13.56
N ARG A 139 -9.94 -12.00 14.24
CA ARG A 139 -9.29 -13.06 15.02
C ARG A 139 -10.22 -13.41 16.18
N LYS A 140 -10.90 -14.55 16.08
CA LYS A 140 -11.39 -15.25 17.27
C LYS A 140 -10.23 -15.85 18.03
#